data_AF-A0A7R9TKT9-F1
#
_entry.id   AF-A0A7R9TKT9-F1
#
_cell.length_a   1.000
_cell.length_b   1.000
_cell.length_c   1.000
_cell.angle_alpha   90.00
_cell.angle_beta   90.00
_cell.angle_gamma   90.00
#
_symmetry.space_group_name_H-M   'P 1'
#
loop_
_entity.id
_entity.type
_entity.pdbx_description
1 polymer ?
#
loop_
_entity_poly.entity_id
_entity_poly.type
_entity_poly.pdbx_seq_one_letter_code
_entity_poly.pdbx_strand_id
1 'polypeptide(L)'
;APASVPVPVPARSIARAARLAPRAQRRTAQMPNVRLLELALCGRILASMESEAATPTGGTAGDMRARAAELRKRLAEMVPRAAPLACRRRALRALRACAVAAGDSSVATQALSADLGRPVLEGTAEIAMVVAECDNALLMLSKWAANENASTPLLTWMAGAYKSEVVREATGVALILTPWNFPFQLPLGQLVSAIAAGCPVVVKPSELAPATAVVVDEIVARVAEDGGYPCVALTGGADVARALVAAGPWGVITFTGGAAIGRQVAAAAAETLSPVVLELGGKGPVIVCEDVISSMQTVARRVLCAKCMNAGQLCVAPDYVVCVGNKAHAAFLGAVKEASAEFYPKDGPRASSSFGRMVSSKQAARAEGLLSATKGEVVFGGEIDVEGCYVAPTVVDGVGADDALLGADGEEIFAPILPIASVASLSEALELVGTVSVAPLALYAFTSSKATQQTILQRTRSGGVTFNNLLLHVSNTELPFGGCGGASGYGKLHGEAGFLAFTHRRAVVRSRLVCDSTIMYPPHTPAKETTVWGALTPPEWVVFAGACLPSLSAAARASALTVGVTAMLSLWLCCQSGARRH
;
A
#
# COMPACT_ATOMS: atom_id res chain seq x y z
N ALA A 1 31.30 53.78 2.24
CA ALA A 1 30.72 54.70 3.25
C ALA A 1 29.20 54.70 3.09
N PRO A 2 28.38 54.70 4.17
CA PRO A 2 28.62 54.26 5.55
C PRO A 2 27.70 53.09 5.97
N ALA A 3 27.97 52.61 7.18
CA ALA A 3 27.32 51.50 7.88
C ALA A 3 25.86 51.77 8.30
N SER A 4 25.08 50.70 8.45
CA SER A 4 23.88 50.67 9.29
C SER A 4 23.91 49.49 10.26
N VAL A 5 23.56 49.83 11.50
CA VAL A 5 23.61 49.12 12.79
C VAL A 5 22.70 47.87 12.83
N PRO A 6 23.10 46.76 13.49
CA PRO A 6 22.16 45.72 13.89
C PRO A 6 21.48 46.07 15.22
N VAL A 7 20.14 46.03 15.22
CA VAL A 7 19.27 46.23 16.38
C VAL A 7 19.41 45.06 17.37
N PRO A 8 19.51 45.29 18.70
CA PRO A 8 19.62 44.21 19.68
C PRO A 8 18.23 43.67 20.08
N VAL A 9 18.07 42.35 20.06
CA VAL A 9 16.93 41.66 20.69
C VAL A 9 17.31 41.31 22.13
N PRO A 10 16.48 41.65 23.15
CA PRO A 10 16.89 41.59 24.55
C PRO A 10 16.93 40.16 25.11
N ALA A 11 18.02 39.89 25.84
CA ALA A 11 18.31 38.67 26.58
C ALA A 11 17.31 38.43 27.73
N ARG A 12 16.14 37.85 27.44
CA ARG A 12 15.25 37.25 28.46
C ARG A 12 14.49 35.99 28.04
N SER A 13 14.79 35.37 26.90
CA SER A 13 14.13 34.13 26.44
C SER A 13 15.00 32.87 26.49
N ILE A 14 16.30 32.96 26.84
CA ILE A 14 17.22 31.80 26.87
C ILE A 14 17.34 31.18 28.29
N ALA A 15 16.85 31.85 29.34
CA ALA A 15 17.04 31.40 30.72
C ALA A 15 15.89 30.54 31.31
N ARG A 16 14.92 30.09 30.51
CA ARG A 16 13.80 29.24 30.99
C ARG A 16 13.74 27.83 30.38
N ALA A 17 14.52 27.55 29.34
CA ALA A 17 14.66 26.19 28.77
C ALA A 17 15.82 25.38 29.40
N ALA A 18 16.73 26.03 30.14
CA ALA A 18 17.92 25.41 30.71
C ALA A 18 17.78 24.93 32.19
N ARG A 19 16.55 24.82 32.73
CA ARG A 19 16.32 24.38 34.13
C ARG A 19 15.38 23.20 34.32
N LEU A 20 15.16 22.39 33.27
CA LEU A 20 14.46 21.09 33.38
C LEU A 20 15.29 19.88 32.92
N ALA A 21 16.56 20.08 32.57
CA ALA A 21 17.54 19.02 32.33
C ALA A 21 18.51 18.98 33.52
N PRO A 22 18.10 18.42 34.69
CA PRO A 22 18.64 17.12 35.07
C PRO A 22 17.76 16.37 36.08
N ARG A 23 16.71 15.67 35.63
CA ARG A 23 16.10 14.56 36.41
C ARG A 23 15.81 13.30 35.59
N ALA A 24 15.94 13.35 34.27
CA ALA A 24 15.88 12.18 33.39
C ALA A 24 17.24 11.45 33.23
N GLN A 25 18.35 12.08 33.64
CA GLN A 25 19.72 11.56 33.46
C GLN A 25 20.23 10.66 34.60
N ARG A 26 19.38 10.31 35.59
CA ARG A 26 19.74 9.39 36.70
C ARG A 26 18.92 8.09 36.73
N ARG A 27 18.23 7.73 35.63
CA ARG A 27 17.54 6.42 35.51
C ARG A 27 17.89 5.61 34.27
N THR A 28 18.85 6.05 33.45
CA THR A 28 19.35 5.31 32.27
C THR A 28 20.78 4.77 32.44
N ALA A 29 21.31 4.80 33.67
CA ALA A 29 22.60 4.17 34.00
C ALA A 29 22.38 2.71 34.44
N GLN A 30 22.02 1.84 33.49
CA GLN A 30 22.15 0.38 33.58
C GLN A 30 21.86 -0.25 32.20
N MET A 31 22.71 0.03 31.21
CA MET A 31 22.86 -0.82 30.03
C MET A 31 24.35 -0.85 29.67
N PRO A 32 25.07 -1.96 29.92
CA PRO A 32 26.44 -2.07 29.48
C PRO A 32 26.49 -2.52 28.01
N ASN A 33 27.23 -1.73 27.23
CA ASN A 33 28.05 -2.12 26.07
C ASN A 33 27.37 -2.70 24.83
N VAL A 34 26.74 -1.80 24.08
CA VAL A 34 26.13 -1.94 22.74
C VAL A 34 27.17 -1.94 21.60
N ARG A 35 28.39 -2.49 21.76
CA ARG A 35 29.42 -2.35 20.70
C ARG A 35 30.36 -3.54 20.44
N LEU A 36 30.18 -4.71 21.08
CA LEU A 36 31.13 -5.83 20.92
C LEU A 36 30.52 -7.25 21.03
N LEU A 37 29.19 -7.37 20.99
CA LEU A 37 28.51 -8.68 20.92
C LEU A 37 27.72 -8.88 19.61
N GLU A 38 28.11 -8.12 18.58
CA GLU A 38 27.78 -8.30 17.16
C GLU A 38 28.50 -9.51 16.51
N LEU A 39 29.26 -10.34 17.26
CA LEU A 39 30.11 -11.38 16.67
C LEU A 39 29.95 -12.80 17.26
N ALA A 40 29.05 -13.03 18.22
CA ALA A 40 28.96 -14.34 18.90
C ALA A 40 27.56 -15.00 18.90
N LEU A 41 26.56 -14.37 18.28
CA LEU A 41 25.20 -14.95 18.14
C LEU A 41 24.82 -15.32 16.70
N CYS A 42 25.53 -14.80 15.68
CA CYS A 42 25.43 -15.26 14.29
C CYS A 42 25.82 -16.75 14.13
N GLY A 43 26.60 -17.33 15.05
CA GLY A 43 27.11 -18.70 14.92
C GLY A 43 26.22 -19.83 15.43
N ARG A 44 24.99 -19.61 15.93
CA ARG A 44 24.19 -20.71 16.53
C ARG A 44 22.84 -21.02 15.88
N ILE A 45 22.32 -20.12 15.05
CA ILE A 45 21.13 -20.40 14.24
C ILE A 45 21.53 -20.59 12.77
N LEU A 46 22.54 -19.86 12.30
CA LEU A 46 23.19 -20.17 11.02
C LEU A 46 24.03 -21.44 11.10
N ALA A 47 24.73 -21.80 12.18
CA ALA A 47 25.44 -23.09 12.22
C ALA A 47 24.51 -24.32 12.20
N SER A 48 23.22 -24.19 12.56
CA SER A 48 22.23 -25.26 12.41
C SER A 48 21.63 -25.31 11.00
N MET A 49 21.85 -24.30 10.16
CA MET A 49 21.34 -24.23 8.77
C MET A 49 22.47 -24.24 7.72
N GLU A 50 23.68 -23.81 8.08
CA GLU A 50 24.92 -23.83 7.29
C GLU A 50 25.71 -25.12 7.50
N SER A 51 25.61 -25.81 8.65
CA SER A 51 26.12 -27.20 8.74
C SER A 51 25.29 -28.19 7.92
N GLU A 52 24.12 -27.78 7.43
CA GLU A 52 23.36 -28.49 6.38
C GLU A 52 23.57 -27.89 4.97
N ALA A 53 24.23 -26.75 4.83
CA ALA A 53 24.48 -26.10 3.53
C ALA A 53 25.89 -26.33 2.95
N ALA A 54 26.77 -27.02 3.68
CA ALA A 54 28.11 -27.41 3.20
C ALA A 54 28.16 -28.84 2.61
N THR A 55 27.08 -29.21 1.92
CA THR A 55 27.05 -30.28 0.91
C THR A 55 25.99 -29.88 -0.10
N PRO A 56 26.17 -30.07 -1.43
CA PRO A 56 25.06 -30.01 -2.36
C PRO A 56 24.20 -31.25 -2.14
N THR A 57 23.51 -31.33 -1.00
CA THR A 57 22.43 -32.28 -0.84
C THR A 57 21.29 -31.71 -1.68
N GLY A 58 21.00 -32.39 -2.79
CA GLY A 58 19.79 -32.22 -3.57
C GLY A 58 18.54 -32.39 -2.71
N GLY A 59 18.20 -31.36 -1.94
CA GLY A 59 16.91 -31.22 -1.28
C GLY A 59 15.88 -30.99 -2.37
N THR A 60 15.01 -31.97 -2.57
CA THR A 60 13.91 -31.84 -3.55
C THR A 60 13.01 -30.66 -3.17
N ALA A 61 12.26 -30.11 -4.12
CA ALA A 61 11.27 -29.05 -3.84
C ALA A 61 10.28 -29.42 -2.70
N GLY A 62 10.06 -30.72 -2.46
CA GLY A 62 9.28 -31.22 -1.34
C GLY A 62 9.87 -30.91 0.03
N ASP A 63 11.20 -30.90 0.16
CA ASP A 63 11.89 -30.61 1.43
C ASP A 63 11.77 -29.12 1.81
N MET A 64 11.98 -28.22 0.85
CA MET A 64 11.78 -26.78 1.07
C MET A 64 10.34 -26.44 1.48
N ARG A 65 9.35 -27.10 0.86
CA ARG A 65 7.94 -26.92 1.22
C ARG A 65 7.67 -27.40 2.65
N ALA A 66 8.20 -28.55 3.05
CA ALA A 66 8.02 -29.09 4.39
C ALA A 66 8.62 -28.15 5.46
N ARG A 67 9.83 -27.63 5.22
CA ARG A 67 10.49 -26.66 6.11
C ARG A 67 9.69 -25.35 6.22
N ALA A 68 9.18 -24.83 5.11
CA ALA A 68 8.33 -23.65 5.10
C ALA A 68 7.02 -23.87 5.89
N ALA A 69 6.41 -25.06 5.77
CA ALA A 69 5.18 -25.39 6.50
C ALA A 69 5.43 -25.51 8.01
N GLU A 70 6.55 -26.11 8.40
CA GLU A 70 6.97 -26.20 9.81
C GLU A 70 7.27 -24.82 10.41
N LEU A 71 7.97 -23.96 9.67
CA LEU A 71 8.20 -22.57 10.08
C LEU A 71 6.87 -21.84 10.31
N ARG A 72 5.94 -21.92 9.36
CA ARG A 72 4.61 -21.33 9.46
C ARG A 72 3.88 -21.83 10.71
N LYS A 73 3.91 -23.13 10.97
CA LYS A 73 3.27 -23.73 12.15
C LYS A 73 3.86 -23.19 13.45
N ARG A 74 5.19 -23.13 13.57
CA ARG A 74 5.86 -22.57 14.76
C ARG A 74 5.47 -21.12 15.01
N LEU A 75 5.47 -20.28 13.97
CA LEU A 75 5.06 -18.89 14.09
C LEU A 75 3.61 -18.74 14.53
N ALA A 76 2.71 -19.61 14.05
CA ALA A 76 1.30 -19.62 14.45
C ALA A 76 1.11 -19.97 15.94
N GLU A 77 1.97 -20.80 16.51
CA GLU A 77 1.93 -21.20 17.93
C GLU A 77 2.49 -20.12 18.87
N MET A 78 3.36 -19.23 18.37
CA MET A 78 4.02 -18.19 19.18
C MET A 78 3.14 -16.99 19.54
N VAL A 79 2.01 -16.79 18.86
CA VAL A 79 1.13 -15.64 19.10
C VAL A 79 -0.32 -16.07 19.31
N PRO A 80 -0.95 -15.66 20.43
CA PRO A 80 -2.40 -15.76 20.56
C PRO A 80 -3.06 -15.04 19.38
N ARG A 81 -4.14 -15.59 18.81
CA ARG A 81 -4.86 -15.00 17.65
C ARG A 81 -5.13 -13.49 17.76
N ALA A 82 -5.24 -12.98 18.98
CA ALA A 82 -5.20 -11.55 19.27
C ALA A 82 -3.92 -11.18 20.05
N ALA A 83 -2.82 -10.92 19.32
CA ALA A 83 -1.61 -10.35 19.94
C ALA A 83 -1.98 -9.08 20.74
N PRO A 84 -1.59 -8.95 22.01
CA PRO A 84 -1.92 -7.76 22.81
C PRO A 84 -1.39 -6.48 22.17
N LEU A 85 -2.15 -5.38 22.26
CA LEU A 85 -1.73 -4.08 21.69
C LEU A 85 -0.37 -3.62 22.21
N ALA A 86 -0.04 -3.93 23.46
CA ALA A 86 1.26 -3.61 24.05
C ALA A 86 2.43 -4.30 23.31
N CYS A 87 2.26 -5.57 22.90
CA CYS A 87 3.26 -6.30 22.13
C CYS A 87 3.40 -5.68 20.73
N ARG A 88 2.30 -5.39 20.05
CA ARG A 88 2.32 -4.73 18.72
C ARG A 88 3.02 -3.37 18.78
N ARG A 89 2.73 -2.54 19.78
CA ARG A 89 3.43 -1.24 19.97
C ARG A 89 4.92 -1.39 20.20
N ARG A 90 5.33 -2.39 20.98
CA ARG A 90 6.75 -2.63 21.25
C ARG A 90 7.49 -3.03 19.97
N ALA A 91 6.92 -3.93 19.18
CA ALA A 91 7.46 -4.33 17.89
C ALA A 91 7.53 -3.16 16.89
N LEU A 92 6.47 -2.36 16.77
CA LEU A 92 6.47 -1.15 15.93
C LEU A 92 7.53 -0.12 16.35
N ARG A 93 7.75 0.06 17.66
CA ARG A 93 8.83 0.94 18.17
C ARG A 93 10.22 0.38 17.86
N ALA A 94 10.41 -0.93 17.98
CA ALA A 94 11.67 -1.57 17.62
C ALA A 94 11.96 -1.40 16.12
N LEU A 95 10.97 -1.66 15.27
CA LEU A 95 11.07 -1.49 13.82
C LEU A 95 11.42 -0.04 13.45
N ARG A 96 10.68 0.93 14.03
CA ARG A 96 10.95 2.35 13.86
C ARG A 96 12.38 2.73 14.28
N ALA A 97 12.82 2.28 15.45
CA ALA A 97 14.15 2.59 15.96
C ALA A 97 15.26 2.01 15.07
N CYS A 98 15.08 0.78 14.59
CA CYS A 98 16.02 0.14 13.67
C CYS A 98 16.05 0.86 12.31
N ALA A 99 14.90 1.24 11.76
CA ALA A 99 14.84 2.00 10.50
C ALA A 99 15.53 3.38 10.62
N VAL A 100 15.30 4.10 11.72
CA VAL A 100 16.01 5.37 12.01
C VAL A 100 17.51 5.14 12.13
N ALA A 101 17.94 4.16 12.91
CA ALA A 101 19.37 3.85 13.09
C ALA A 101 20.05 3.45 11.77
N ALA A 102 19.36 2.71 10.91
CA ALA A 102 19.86 2.31 9.60
C ALA A 102 20.01 3.50 8.63
N GLY A 103 19.13 4.51 8.75
CA GLY A 103 19.26 5.78 8.04
C GLY A 103 20.38 6.67 8.60
N ASP A 104 20.43 6.87 9.91
CA ASP A 104 21.40 7.72 10.60
C ASP A 104 22.85 7.22 10.41
N SER A 105 23.05 5.91 10.42
CA SER A 105 24.35 5.27 10.17
C SER A 105 24.71 5.18 8.69
N SER A 106 23.81 5.59 7.79
CA SER A 106 23.89 5.44 6.33
C SER A 106 24.00 4.01 5.79
N VAL A 107 23.92 2.97 6.63
CA VAL A 107 24.03 1.58 6.15
C VAL A 107 22.94 1.23 5.15
N ALA A 108 21.70 1.69 5.37
CA ALA A 108 20.60 1.46 4.45
C ALA A 108 20.78 2.23 3.13
N THR A 109 21.24 3.48 3.17
CA THR A 109 21.47 4.26 1.93
C THR A 109 22.67 3.74 1.14
N GLN A 110 23.70 3.23 1.80
CA GLN A 110 24.83 2.56 1.15
C GLN A 110 24.40 1.24 0.50
N ALA A 111 23.58 0.43 1.17
CA ALA A 111 23.04 -0.81 0.60
C ALA A 111 22.17 -0.54 -0.64
N LEU A 112 21.26 0.45 -0.55
CA LEU A 112 20.45 0.89 -1.69
C LEU A 112 21.32 1.43 -2.84
N SER A 113 22.40 2.14 -2.53
CA SER A 113 23.34 2.63 -3.53
C SER A 113 24.11 1.49 -4.21
N ALA A 114 24.52 0.48 -3.46
CA ALA A 114 25.21 -0.70 -3.98
C ALA A 114 24.32 -1.52 -4.93
N ASP A 115 23.03 -1.70 -4.59
CA ASP A 115 22.12 -2.51 -5.39
C ASP A 115 21.54 -1.76 -6.61
N LEU A 116 21.26 -0.45 -6.48
CA LEU A 116 20.47 0.31 -7.46
C LEU A 116 21.14 1.60 -7.95
N GLY A 117 22.36 1.90 -7.50
CA GLY A 117 22.95 3.23 -7.69
C GLY A 117 22.11 4.34 -7.06
N ARG A 118 21.24 4.00 -6.09
CA ARG A 118 20.25 4.91 -5.51
C ARG A 118 20.89 6.21 -4.99
N PRO A 119 20.43 7.39 -5.45
CA PRO A 119 20.85 8.65 -4.86
C PRO A 119 20.53 8.72 -3.37
N VAL A 120 21.43 9.30 -2.57
CA VAL A 120 21.30 9.36 -1.10
C VAL A 120 19.97 9.98 -0.66
N LEU A 121 19.52 11.04 -1.33
CA LEU A 121 18.24 11.68 -1.02
C LEU A 121 17.04 10.75 -1.29
N GLU A 122 17.04 10.02 -2.40
CA GLU A 122 15.98 9.05 -2.69
C GLU A 122 15.99 7.89 -1.69
N GLY A 123 17.18 7.36 -1.35
CA GLY A 123 17.30 6.30 -0.34
C GLY A 123 16.85 6.77 1.05
N THR A 124 17.14 8.03 1.41
CA THR A 124 16.66 8.65 2.66
C THR A 124 15.14 8.78 2.66
N ALA A 125 14.54 9.17 1.53
CA ALA A 125 13.09 9.24 1.38
C ALA A 125 12.44 7.85 1.52
N GLU A 126 13.03 6.80 0.93
CA GLU A 126 12.57 5.42 1.07
C GLU A 126 12.56 4.96 2.55
N ILE A 127 13.61 5.26 3.30
CA ILE A 127 13.69 4.95 4.75
C ILE A 127 12.66 5.78 5.53
N ALA A 128 12.52 7.06 5.21
CA ALA A 128 11.57 7.95 5.86
C ALA A 128 10.11 7.48 5.69
N MET A 129 9.76 6.85 4.56
CA MET A 129 8.44 6.24 4.37
C MET A 129 8.16 5.13 5.39
N VAL A 130 9.14 4.28 5.71
CA VAL A 130 8.98 3.22 6.72
C VAL A 130 8.79 3.82 8.11
N VAL A 131 9.56 4.86 8.44
CA VAL A 131 9.41 5.59 9.72
C VAL A 131 8.03 6.24 9.83
N ALA A 132 7.56 6.87 8.76
CA ALA A 132 6.23 7.48 8.70
C ALA A 132 5.10 6.46 8.86
N GLU A 133 5.20 5.28 8.22
CA GLU A 133 4.24 4.18 8.40
C GLU A 133 4.24 3.68 9.85
N CYS A 134 5.42 3.52 10.48
CA CYS A 134 5.52 3.16 11.89
C CYS A 134 4.86 4.21 12.79
N ASP A 135 5.10 5.50 12.54
CA ASP A 135 4.53 6.60 13.32
C ASP A 135 3.00 6.66 13.18
N ASN A 136 2.48 6.49 11.96
CA ASN A 136 1.04 6.42 11.73
C ASN A 136 0.42 5.21 12.44
N ALA A 137 1.02 4.03 12.27
CA ALA A 137 0.54 2.82 12.93
C ALA A 137 0.55 2.96 14.46
N LEU A 138 1.61 3.52 15.05
CA LEU A 138 1.68 3.75 16.50
C LEU A 138 0.59 4.70 17.01
N LEU A 139 0.32 5.77 16.24
CA LEU A 139 -0.71 6.76 16.53
C LEU A 139 -2.12 6.14 16.45
N MET A 140 -2.38 5.36 15.39
CA MET A 140 -3.71 4.89 15.03
C MET A 140 -4.05 3.50 15.56
N LEU A 141 -3.08 2.74 16.09
CA LEU A 141 -3.25 1.33 16.48
C LEU A 141 -4.49 1.07 17.35
N SER A 142 -4.74 1.92 18.36
CA SER A 142 -5.93 1.74 19.23
C SER A 142 -7.23 1.87 18.45
N LYS A 143 -7.30 2.84 17.55
CA LYS A 143 -8.48 3.11 16.72
C LYS A 143 -8.69 1.97 15.74
N TRP A 144 -7.64 1.56 15.05
CA TRP A 144 -7.70 0.47 14.08
C TRP A 144 -8.04 -0.88 14.72
N ALA A 145 -7.57 -1.17 15.93
CA ALA A 145 -7.86 -2.44 16.59
C ALA A 145 -9.18 -2.46 17.36
N ALA A 146 -9.91 -1.34 17.46
CA ALA A 146 -11.17 -1.28 18.19
C ALA A 146 -12.29 -2.05 17.48
N ASN A 147 -13.18 -2.67 18.26
CA ASN A 147 -14.40 -3.28 17.74
C ASN A 147 -15.34 -2.19 17.18
N GLU A 148 -16.02 -2.51 16.09
CA GLU A 148 -17.05 -1.65 15.51
C GLU A 148 -18.43 -2.13 15.97
N ASN A 149 -19.28 -1.24 16.49
CA ASN A 149 -20.68 -1.60 16.69
C ASN A 149 -21.40 -1.57 15.33
N ALA A 150 -22.12 -2.64 14.99
CA ALA A 150 -22.95 -2.68 13.79
C ALA A 150 -24.41 -2.36 14.16
N SER A 151 -25.07 -1.54 13.35
CA SER A 151 -26.50 -1.27 13.51
C SER A 151 -27.30 -2.55 13.26
N THR A 152 -28.31 -2.81 14.10
CA THR A 152 -29.26 -3.91 13.94
C THR A 152 -30.43 -3.46 13.06
N PRO A 153 -30.63 -4.03 11.85
CA PRO A 153 -31.80 -3.73 11.03
C PRO A 153 -33.12 -4.04 11.74
N LEU A 154 -34.17 -3.27 11.44
CA LEU A 154 -35.53 -3.48 12.00
C LEU A 154 -36.06 -4.88 11.72
N LEU A 155 -35.81 -5.41 10.52
CA LEU A 155 -36.24 -6.75 10.12
C LEU A 155 -35.70 -7.82 11.06
N THR A 156 -34.42 -7.74 11.39
CA THR A 156 -33.76 -8.73 12.23
C THR A 156 -34.00 -8.44 13.72
N TRP A 157 -34.36 -7.22 14.13
CA TRP A 157 -34.82 -6.90 15.50
C TRP A 157 -36.04 -7.75 15.92
N MET A 158 -36.89 -8.15 14.97
CA MET A 158 -38.01 -9.07 15.24
C MET A 158 -37.57 -10.48 15.66
N ALA A 159 -36.29 -10.83 15.50
CA ALA A 159 -35.71 -12.08 15.99
C ALA A 159 -35.23 -11.98 17.46
N GLY A 160 -35.51 -10.88 18.15
CA GLY A 160 -35.20 -10.68 19.57
C GLY A 160 -34.16 -9.59 19.82
N ALA A 161 -33.88 -9.33 21.10
CA ALA A 161 -32.91 -8.31 21.52
C ALA A 161 -31.47 -8.84 21.43
N TYR A 162 -30.72 -8.39 20.42
CA TYR A 162 -29.30 -8.71 20.27
C TYR A 162 -28.44 -7.49 19.93
N LYS A 163 -27.15 -7.59 20.25
CA LYS A 163 -26.11 -6.62 19.88
C LYS A 163 -25.24 -7.20 18.77
N SER A 164 -24.95 -6.40 17.76
CA SER A 164 -24.03 -6.74 16.66
C SER A 164 -22.73 -5.96 16.79
N GLU A 165 -21.60 -6.64 16.65
CA GLU A 165 -20.28 -6.03 16.60
C GLU A 165 -19.40 -6.70 15.53
N VAL A 166 -18.44 -5.95 15.01
CA VAL A 166 -17.34 -6.48 14.17
C VAL A 166 -16.09 -6.48 15.03
N VAL A 167 -15.57 -7.67 15.31
CA VAL A 167 -14.30 -7.88 16.00
C VAL A 167 -13.19 -7.96 14.97
N ARG A 168 -12.12 -7.18 15.16
CA ARG A 168 -10.95 -7.14 14.27
C ARG A 168 -9.85 -8.04 14.84
N GLU A 169 -9.54 -9.14 14.17
CA GLU A 169 -8.52 -10.12 14.57
C GLU A 169 -7.50 -10.36 13.45
N ALA A 170 -6.28 -10.79 13.79
CA ALA A 170 -5.25 -11.09 12.79
C ALA A 170 -5.72 -12.22 11.85
N THR A 171 -5.39 -12.14 10.56
CA THR A 171 -5.77 -13.20 9.60
C THR A 171 -5.04 -14.52 9.84
N GLY A 172 -3.87 -14.49 10.48
CA GLY A 172 -3.02 -15.64 10.73
C GLY A 172 -1.55 -15.31 10.47
N VAL A 173 -0.75 -16.30 10.10
CA VAL A 173 0.63 -16.06 9.67
C VAL A 173 0.61 -15.42 8.28
N ALA A 174 1.22 -14.25 8.14
CA ALA A 174 1.34 -13.51 6.90
C ALA A 174 2.61 -13.91 6.14
N LEU A 175 2.52 -14.01 4.82
CA LEU A 175 3.67 -14.13 3.92
C LEU A 175 3.78 -12.87 3.08
N ILE A 176 4.91 -12.17 3.17
CA ILE A 176 5.19 -10.93 2.45
C ILE A 176 6.26 -11.20 1.40
N LEU A 177 5.92 -11.13 0.11
CA LEU A 177 6.82 -11.34 -1.02
C LEU A 177 7.08 -10.00 -1.73
N THR A 178 8.30 -9.47 -1.67
CA THR A 178 8.60 -8.12 -2.19
C THR A 178 9.61 -8.11 -3.33
N PRO A 179 9.54 -7.13 -4.25
CA PRO A 179 10.46 -6.96 -5.35
C PRO A 179 11.70 -6.17 -4.90
N TRP A 180 12.55 -5.86 -5.87
CA TRP A 180 13.86 -5.24 -5.68
C TRP A 180 13.89 -3.73 -5.87
N ASN A 181 12.82 -3.11 -6.39
CA ASN A 181 12.88 -1.71 -6.83
C ASN A 181 12.75 -0.71 -5.67
N PHE A 182 12.04 -1.06 -4.60
CA PHE A 182 12.07 -0.36 -3.31
C PHE A 182 12.31 -1.41 -2.22
N PRO A 183 13.53 -1.98 -2.17
CA PRO A 183 13.82 -3.20 -1.43
C PRO A 183 13.90 -2.98 0.08
N PHE A 184 13.89 -1.73 0.55
CA PHE A 184 13.78 -1.38 1.96
C PHE A 184 12.33 -1.09 2.35
N GLN A 185 11.64 -0.21 1.59
CA GLN A 185 10.29 0.25 1.93
C GLN A 185 9.23 -0.83 1.76
N LEU A 186 9.25 -1.60 0.68
CA LEU A 186 8.20 -2.59 0.40
C LEU A 186 8.13 -3.70 1.45
N PRO A 187 9.24 -4.34 1.87
CA PRO A 187 9.16 -5.37 2.91
C PRO A 187 8.82 -4.80 4.28
N LEU A 188 9.48 -3.71 4.69
CA LEU A 188 9.33 -3.18 6.04
C LEU A 188 8.01 -2.41 6.24
N GLY A 189 7.52 -1.69 5.22
CA GLY A 189 6.21 -1.03 5.28
C GLY A 189 5.05 -2.03 5.38
N GLN A 190 5.15 -3.17 4.70
CA GLN A 190 4.16 -4.25 4.84
C GLN A 190 4.28 -4.96 6.20
N LEU A 191 5.50 -5.12 6.71
CA LEU A 191 5.73 -5.63 8.07
C LEU A 191 5.07 -4.73 9.13
N VAL A 192 5.12 -3.39 8.99
CA VAL A 192 4.39 -2.45 9.85
C VAL A 192 2.90 -2.81 9.90
N SER A 193 2.28 -2.96 8.72
CA SER A 193 0.85 -3.27 8.60
C SER A 193 0.51 -4.63 9.26
N ALA A 194 1.31 -5.66 9.02
CA ALA A 194 1.12 -6.98 9.59
C ALA A 194 1.28 -6.99 11.12
N ILE A 195 2.29 -6.31 11.67
CA ILE A 195 2.50 -6.15 13.12
C ILE A 195 1.31 -5.42 13.74
N ALA A 196 0.84 -4.34 13.10
CA ALA A 196 -0.30 -3.56 13.57
C ALA A 196 -1.58 -4.42 13.62
N ALA A 197 -1.82 -5.26 12.60
CA ALA A 197 -2.93 -6.21 12.56
C ALA A 197 -2.80 -7.37 13.56
N GLY A 198 -1.57 -7.70 13.97
CA GLY A 198 -1.28 -8.75 14.94
C GLY A 198 -0.85 -10.09 14.33
N CYS A 199 -0.45 -10.11 13.07
CA CYS A 199 -0.03 -11.31 12.36
C CYS A 199 1.44 -11.66 12.67
N PRO A 200 1.78 -12.92 12.97
CA PRO A 200 3.13 -13.43 12.75
C PRO A 200 3.52 -13.32 11.28
N VAL A 201 4.79 -13.13 10.96
CA VAL A 201 5.20 -12.73 9.61
C VAL A 201 6.40 -13.51 9.10
N VAL A 202 6.32 -13.97 7.85
CA VAL A 202 7.47 -14.35 7.04
C VAL A 202 7.65 -13.30 5.96
N VAL A 203 8.81 -12.66 5.93
CA VAL A 203 9.19 -11.67 4.90
C VAL A 203 10.18 -12.32 3.94
N LYS A 204 9.94 -12.21 2.65
CA LYS A 204 10.87 -12.65 1.60
C LYS A 204 11.29 -11.43 0.79
N PRO A 205 12.42 -10.78 1.11
CA PRO A 205 12.98 -9.72 0.28
C PRO A 205 13.49 -10.28 -1.05
N SER A 206 13.69 -9.40 -2.04
CA SER A 206 14.20 -9.82 -3.35
C SER A 206 15.70 -10.09 -3.31
N GLU A 207 16.09 -11.19 -3.94
CA GLU A 207 17.47 -11.60 -4.19
C GLU A 207 18.22 -10.68 -5.17
N LEU A 208 17.50 -9.81 -5.90
CA LEU A 208 18.09 -8.85 -6.84
C LEU A 208 18.55 -7.56 -6.16
N ALA A 209 18.32 -7.40 -4.85
CA ALA A 209 18.86 -6.33 -4.03
C ALA A 209 19.56 -6.93 -2.77
N PRO A 210 20.64 -7.70 -2.97
CA PRO A 210 21.24 -8.51 -1.90
C PRO A 210 21.81 -7.68 -0.75
N ALA A 211 22.41 -6.52 -1.01
CA ALA A 211 22.95 -5.68 0.06
C ALA A 211 21.82 -5.16 0.95
N THR A 212 20.72 -4.72 0.34
CA THR A 212 19.54 -4.24 1.06
C THR A 212 18.81 -5.38 1.78
N ALA A 213 18.76 -6.57 1.19
CA ALA A 213 18.15 -7.74 1.82
C ALA A 213 18.82 -8.12 3.14
N VAL A 214 20.14 -7.97 3.26
CA VAL A 214 20.89 -8.17 4.53
C VAL A 214 20.45 -7.15 5.58
N VAL A 215 20.33 -5.87 5.22
CA VAL A 215 19.87 -4.83 6.15
C VAL A 215 18.43 -5.10 6.60
N VAL A 216 17.55 -5.53 5.68
CA VAL A 216 16.18 -5.89 6.01
C VAL A 216 16.13 -7.10 6.95
N ASP A 217 16.92 -8.14 6.69
CA ASP A 217 17.01 -9.32 7.56
C ASP A 217 17.44 -8.96 8.99
N GLU A 218 18.48 -8.14 9.12
CA GLU A 218 18.95 -7.64 10.42
C GLU A 218 17.86 -6.86 11.16
N ILE A 219 17.16 -5.95 10.48
CA ILE A 219 16.05 -5.19 11.08
C ILE A 219 14.93 -6.14 11.54
N VAL A 220 14.56 -7.12 10.72
CA VAL A 220 13.51 -8.10 11.08
C VAL A 220 13.93 -8.95 12.28
N ALA A 221 15.20 -9.37 12.34
CA ALA A 221 15.75 -10.09 13.49
C ALA A 221 15.70 -9.23 14.76
N ARG A 222 16.08 -7.95 14.69
CA ARG A 222 15.99 -7.02 15.84
C ARG A 222 14.54 -6.79 16.29
N VAL A 223 13.58 -6.74 15.37
CA VAL A 223 12.15 -6.68 15.74
C VAL A 223 11.72 -7.96 16.45
N ALA A 224 12.22 -9.12 16.03
CA ALA A 224 11.91 -10.38 16.70
C ALA A 224 12.52 -10.46 18.10
N GLU A 225 13.78 -10.08 18.25
CA GLU A 225 14.54 -10.13 19.51
C GLU A 225 14.12 -9.03 20.48
N ASP A 226 14.31 -7.76 20.11
CA ASP A 226 14.04 -6.60 20.98
C ASP A 226 12.54 -6.32 21.11
N GLY A 227 11.81 -6.50 20.00
CA GLY A 227 10.36 -6.33 19.96
C GLY A 227 9.62 -7.51 20.59
N GLY A 228 10.24 -8.69 20.65
CA GLY A 228 9.61 -9.92 21.13
C GLY A 228 8.38 -10.27 20.28
N TYR A 229 8.53 -10.27 18.96
CA TYR A 229 7.44 -10.47 18.00
C TYR A 229 7.79 -11.57 17.00
N PRO A 230 6.87 -12.49 16.62
CA PRO A 230 7.22 -13.59 15.72
C PRO A 230 7.26 -13.11 14.26
N CYS A 231 8.41 -12.62 13.85
CA CYS A 231 8.72 -12.31 12.46
C CYS A 231 10.08 -12.89 12.07
N VAL A 232 10.22 -13.26 10.80
CA VAL A 232 11.47 -13.77 10.23
C VAL A 232 11.59 -13.31 8.79
N ALA A 233 12.80 -12.99 8.35
CA ALA A 233 13.10 -12.78 6.95
C ALA A 233 13.77 -14.04 6.37
N LEU A 234 13.46 -14.36 5.12
CA LEU A 234 14.05 -15.48 4.38
C LEU A 234 14.57 -14.98 3.04
N THR A 235 15.87 -15.09 2.83
CA THR A 235 16.48 -14.80 1.52
C THR A 235 16.39 -16.02 0.60
N GLY A 236 16.34 -15.78 -0.71
CA GLY A 236 16.38 -16.84 -1.71
C GLY A 236 15.72 -16.45 -3.02
N GLY A 237 15.84 -17.29 -4.05
CA GLY A 237 15.27 -17.03 -5.37
C GLY A 237 13.79 -17.42 -5.51
N ALA A 238 13.37 -17.60 -6.76
CA ALA A 238 12.02 -18.02 -7.12
C ALA A 238 11.61 -19.38 -6.53
N ASP A 239 12.56 -20.32 -6.34
CA ASP A 239 12.28 -21.62 -5.73
C ASP A 239 11.81 -21.51 -4.28
N VAL A 240 12.44 -20.62 -3.49
CA VAL A 240 12.06 -20.35 -2.11
C VAL A 240 10.67 -19.71 -2.07
N ALA A 241 10.40 -18.73 -2.95
CA ALA A 241 9.09 -18.10 -3.04
C ALA A 241 7.98 -19.11 -3.39
N ARG A 242 8.21 -20.01 -4.35
CA ARG A 242 7.27 -21.09 -4.70
C ARG A 242 7.02 -22.04 -3.54
N ALA A 243 8.08 -22.48 -2.86
CA ALA A 243 7.97 -23.36 -1.71
C ALA A 243 7.17 -22.72 -0.56
N LEU A 244 7.40 -21.43 -0.29
CA LEU A 244 6.65 -20.66 0.70
C LEU A 244 5.17 -20.59 0.36
N VAL A 245 4.80 -20.19 -0.87
CA VAL A 245 3.38 -20.12 -1.27
C VAL A 245 2.69 -21.48 -1.14
N ALA A 246 3.34 -22.55 -1.61
CA ALA A 246 2.81 -23.92 -1.54
C ALA A 246 2.71 -24.48 -0.11
N ALA A 247 3.41 -23.89 0.86
CA ALA A 247 3.43 -24.30 2.26
C ALA A 247 2.27 -23.73 3.11
N GLY A 248 1.29 -23.08 2.48
CA GLY A 248 0.07 -22.59 3.12
C GLY A 248 -0.75 -23.66 3.88
N PRO A 249 -1.91 -23.30 4.44
CA PRO A 249 -2.61 -22.03 4.26
C PRO A 249 -1.95 -20.87 5.01
N TRP A 250 -1.80 -19.73 4.34
CA TRP A 250 -1.37 -18.46 4.93
C TRP A 250 -2.61 -17.66 5.35
N GLY A 251 -2.47 -16.84 6.41
CA GLY A 251 -3.52 -15.90 6.81
C GLY A 251 -3.77 -14.86 5.72
N VAL A 252 -2.69 -14.39 5.09
CA VAL A 252 -2.70 -13.62 3.84
C VAL A 252 -1.31 -13.70 3.20
N ILE A 253 -1.28 -13.76 1.88
CA ILE A 253 -0.06 -13.59 1.08
C ILE A 253 -0.12 -12.20 0.45
N THR A 254 0.88 -11.37 0.67
CA THR A 254 1.06 -10.15 -0.10
C THR A 254 2.18 -10.36 -1.11
N PHE A 255 1.94 -9.96 -2.35
CA PHE A 255 2.93 -10.01 -3.41
C PHE A 255 2.97 -8.69 -4.14
N THR A 256 4.17 -8.12 -4.22
CA THR A 256 4.44 -6.95 -5.05
C THR A 256 5.38 -7.34 -6.19
N GLY A 257 5.05 -7.01 -7.44
CA GLY A 257 5.89 -7.34 -8.59
C GLY A 257 5.17 -7.37 -9.94
N GLY A 258 5.75 -8.05 -10.92
CA GLY A 258 5.18 -8.12 -12.27
C GLY A 258 3.93 -9.01 -12.35
N ALA A 259 2.98 -8.65 -13.22
CA ALA A 259 1.70 -9.33 -13.34
C ALA A 259 1.80 -10.82 -13.73
N ALA A 260 2.81 -11.20 -14.52
CA ALA A 260 3.06 -12.58 -14.88
C ALA A 260 3.35 -13.46 -13.65
N ILE A 261 4.21 -12.98 -12.74
CA ILE A 261 4.52 -13.69 -11.48
C ILE A 261 3.35 -13.58 -10.51
N GLY A 262 2.65 -12.44 -10.46
CA GLY A 262 1.44 -12.28 -9.63
C GLY A 262 0.36 -13.32 -9.95
N ARG A 263 0.16 -13.65 -11.23
CA ARG A 263 -0.74 -14.75 -11.66
C ARG A 263 -0.28 -16.11 -11.14
N GLN A 264 1.02 -16.39 -11.16
CA GLN A 264 1.59 -17.64 -10.64
C GLN A 264 1.39 -17.75 -9.12
N VAL A 265 1.61 -16.66 -8.39
CA VAL A 265 1.38 -16.60 -6.93
C VAL A 265 -0.09 -16.84 -6.61
N ALA A 266 -1.01 -16.17 -7.31
CA ALA A 266 -2.44 -16.36 -7.08
C ALA A 266 -2.91 -17.79 -7.40
N ALA A 267 -2.40 -18.39 -8.48
CA ALA A 267 -2.71 -19.77 -8.85
C ALA A 267 -2.24 -20.76 -7.78
N ALA A 268 -0.99 -20.62 -7.30
CA ALA A 268 -0.46 -21.48 -6.25
C ALA A 268 -1.15 -21.26 -4.89
N ALA A 269 -1.53 -20.02 -4.56
CA ALA A 269 -2.26 -19.70 -3.33
C ALA A 269 -3.66 -20.33 -3.29
N ALA A 270 -4.31 -20.48 -4.45
CA ALA A 270 -5.63 -21.08 -4.57
C ALA A 270 -5.64 -22.56 -4.12
N GLU A 271 -4.55 -23.30 -4.30
CA GLU A 271 -4.44 -24.70 -3.84
C GLU A 271 -4.61 -24.84 -2.32
N THR A 272 -4.27 -23.81 -1.56
CA THR A 272 -4.39 -23.79 -0.09
C THR A 272 -5.49 -22.86 0.41
N LEU A 273 -6.27 -22.27 -0.50
CA LEU A 273 -7.26 -21.21 -0.20
C LEU A 273 -6.67 -20.04 0.59
N SER A 274 -5.38 -19.75 0.39
CA SER A 274 -4.73 -18.60 1.00
C SER A 274 -5.21 -17.31 0.31
N PRO A 275 -5.75 -16.32 1.04
CA PRO A 275 -6.11 -15.04 0.43
C PRO A 275 -4.84 -14.28 0.01
N VAL A 276 -4.95 -13.51 -1.07
CA VAL A 276 -3.81 -12.81 -1.67
C VAL A 276 -4.11 -11.33 -1.82
N VAL A 277 -3.09 -10.49 -1.62
CA VAL A 277 -3.05 -9.09 -2.06
C VAL A 277 -1.98 -8.99 -3.13
N LEU A 278 -2.35 -8.54 -4.32
CA LEU A 278 -1.44 -8.35 -5.46
C LEU A 278 -1.26 -6.86 -5.74
N GLU A 279 -0.05 -6.36 -5.48
CA GLU A 279 0.41 -5.03 -5.88
C GLU A 279 1.25 -5.14 -7.14
N LEU A 280 0.62 -4.95 -8.30
CA LEU A 280 1.27 -5.15 -9.59
C LEU A 280 1.46 -3.80 -10.32
N GLY A 281 2.18 -3.81 -11.42
CA GLY A 281 2.44 -2.60 -12.21
C GLY A 281 1.38 -2.32 -13.28
N GLY A 282 1.86 -1.99 -14.47
CA GLY A 282 1.07 -1.62 -15.63
C GLY A 282 1.36 -0.20 -16.13
N LYS A 283 0.95 0.08 -17.35
CA LYS A 283 1.31 1.31 -18.07
C LYS A 283 0.47 2.50 -17.59
N GLY A 284 1.01 3.27 -16.64
CA GLY A 284 0.34 4.44 -16.06
C GLY A 284 0.45 5.69 -16.95
N PRO A 285 -0.67 6.28 -17.42
CA PRO A 285 -0.64 7.46 -18.27
C PRO A 285 -0.44 8.76 -17.49
N VAL A 286 0.11 9.76 -18.18
CA VAL A 286 0.00 11.17 -17.83
C VAL A 286 -0.73 11.91 -18.95
N ILE A 287 -1.97 12.35 -18.69
CA ILE A 287 -2.72 13.19 -19.63
C ILE A 287 -2.32 14.66 -19.41
N VAL A 288 -1.91 15.36 -20.46
CA VAL A 288 -1.54 16.79 -20.39
C VAL A 288 -2.46 17.60 -21.28
N CYS A 289 -3.32 18.41 -20.67
CA CYS A 289 -4.29 19.24 -21.39
C CYS A 289 -3.73 20.62 -21.76
N GLU A 290 -4.27 21.23 -22.82
CA GLU A 290 -3.85 22.56 -23.29
C GLU A 290 -4.14 23.69 -22.26
N ASP A 291 -5.11 23.50 -21.37
CA ASP A 291 -5.52 24.52 -20.39
C ASP A 291 -4.50 24.78 -19.27
N VAL A 292 -3.41 24.00 -19.22
CA VAL A 292 -2.26 24.22 -18.30
C VAL A 292 -0.99 24.70 -19.02
N ILE A 293 -1.09 25.14 -20.28
CA ILE A 293 0.07 25.55 -21.09
C ILE A 293 0.95 26.62 -20.42
N SER A 294 0.36 27.55 -19.67
CA SER A 294 1.09 28.58 -18.93
C SER A 294 1.95 28.03 -17.79
N SER A 295 1.72 26.78 -17.37
CA SER A 295 2.45 26.08 -16.31
C SER A 295 3.28 24.91 -16.85
N MET A 296 3.50 24.82 -18.17
CA MET A 296 4.07 23.64 -18.82
C MET A 296 5.46 23.27 -18.29
N GLN A 297 6.29 24.25 -17.93
CA GLN A 297 7.59 23.98 -17.32
C GLN A 297 7.48 23.23 -15.98
N THR A 298 6.49 23.56 -15.17
CA THR A 298 6.21 22.85 -13.91
C THR A 298 5.70 21.44 -14.19
N VAL A 299 4.85 21.26 -15.21
CA VAL A 299 4.35 19.94 -15.64
C VAL A 299 5.53 19.05 -16.06
N ALA A 300 6.38 19.55 -16.96
CA ALA A 300 7.55 18.84 -17.46
C ALA A 300 8.53 18.44 -16.36
N ARG A 301 8.88 19.37 -15.45
CA ARG A 301 9.73 19.07 -14.28
C ARG A 301 9.16 17.94 -13.43
N ARG A 302 7.85 18.00 -13.11
CA ARG A 302 7.20 16.99 -12.28
C ARG A 302 7.21 15.61 -12.96
N VAL A 303 6.82 15.56 -14.24
CA VAL A 303 6.77 14.31 -15.01
C VAL A 303 8.16 13.71 -15.16
N LEU A 304 9.15 14.50 -15.57
CA LEU A 304 10.52 14.01 -15.77
C LEU A 304 11.16 13.57 -14.46
N CYS A 305 10.95 14.30 -13.37
CA CYS A 305 11.45 13.93 -12.05
C CYS A 305 10.87 12.58 -11.59
N ALA A 306 9.55 12.41 -11.69
CA ALA A 306 8.91 11.14 -11.35
C ALA A 306 9.37 9.99 -12.25
N LYS A 307 9.66 10.25 -13.54
CA LYS A 307 10.19 9.25 -14.47
C LYS A 307 11.64 8.88 -14.20
N CYS A 308 12.47 9.82 -13.77
CA CYS A 308 13.90 9.57 -13.52
C CYS A 308 14.17 9.01 -12.12
N MET A 309 13.23 9.16 -11.18
CA MET A 309 13.31 8.55 -9.86
C MET A 309 13.54 7.04 -9.98
N ASN A 310 14.51 6.50 -9.24
CA ASN A 310 14.95 5.11 -9.38
C ASN A 310 15.35 4.67 -10.79
N ALA A 311 15.81 5.58 -11.64
CA ALA A 311 15.98 5.33 -13.08
C ALA A 311 14.69 4.75 -13.73
N GLY A 312 13.51 5.23 -13.32
CA GLY A 312 12.22 4.81 -13.86
C GLY A 312 11.71 3.44 -13.42
N GLN A 313 12.40 2.78 -12.49
CA GLN A 313 12.03 1.46 -11.95
C GLN A 313 11.00 1.62 -10.81
N LEU A 314 9.82 2.15 -11.12
CA LEU A 314 8.77 2.42 -10.15
C LEU A 314 7.40 2.12 -10.78
N CYS A 315 6.57 1.32 -10.12
CA CYS A 315 5.27 0.83 -10.64
C CYS A 315 4.21 1.93 -10.82
N VAL A 316 4.45 3.11 -10.22
CA VAL A 316 3.63 4.31 -10.38
C VAL A 316 4.37 5.43 -11.11
N ALA A 317 5.53 5.14 -11.72
CA ALA A 317 6.18 6.12 -12.58
C ALA A 317 5.27 6.41 -13.79
N PRO A 318 5.38 7.61 -14.39
CA PRO A 318 4.86 7.86 -15.73
C PRO A 318 5.37 6.80 -16.71
N ASP A 319 4.49 5.96 -17.24
CA ASP A 319 4.89 5.04 -18.28
C ASP A 319 4.89 5.77 -19.63
N TYR A 320 3.88 6.61 -19.89
CA TYR A 320 3.77 7.42 -21.09
C TYR A 320 3.00 8.73 -20.85
N VAL A 321 3.18 9.70 -21.75
CA VAL A 321 2.44 10.98 -21.76
C VAL A 321 1.49 11.01 -22.95
N VAL A 322 0.28 11.52 -22.73
CA VAL A 322 -0.70 11.84 -23.79
C VAL A 322 -1.00 13.33 -23.75
N CYS A 323 -0.46 14.07 -24.72
CA CYS A 323 -0.76 15.48 -24.89
C CYS A 323 -2.07 15.66 -25.66
N VAL A 324 -2.98 16.46 -25.10
CA VAL A 324 -4.26 16.79 -25.74
C VAL A 324 -4.11 18.10 -26.50
N GLY A 325 -4.03 17.99 -27.83
CA GLY A 325 -3.88 19.09 -28.76
C GLY A 325 -2.41 19.45 -29.07
N ASN A 326 -2.17 19.90 -30.29
CA ASN A 326 -0.83 20.21 -30.81
C ASN A 326 -0.07 21.27 -29.99
N LYS A 327 -0.77 22.23 -29.37
CA LYS A 327 -0.11 23.25 -28.54
C LYS A 327 0.43 22.67 -27.24
N ALA A 328 -0.34 21.78 -26.59
CA ALA A 328 0.11 21.10 -25.39
C ALA A 328 1.32 20.21 -25.69
N HIS A 329 1.28 19.49 -26.82
CA HIS A 329 2.37 18.65 -27.29
C HIS A 329 3.66 19.43 -27.53
N ALA A 330 3.63 20.46 -28.38
CA ALA A 330 4.80 21.28 -28.67
C ALA A 330 5.38 21.96 -27.42
N ALA A 331 4.51 22.49 -26.55
CA ALA A 331 4.95 23.13 -25.31
C ALA A 331 5.58 22.12 -24.34
N PHE A 332 5.02 20.92 -24.23
CA PHE A 332 5.55 19.88 -23.35
C PHE A 332 6.91 19.36 -23.81
N LEU A 333 7.09 19.13 -25.12
CA LEU A 333 8.38 18.71 -25.69
C LEU A 333 9.51 19.72 -25.43
N GLY A 334 9.24 21.02 -25.62
CA GLY A 334 10.21 22.07 -25.28
C GLY A 334 10.54 22.07 -23.78
N ALA A 335 9.50 22.06 -22.94
CA ALA A 335 9.64 22.12 -21.49
C ALA A 335 10.37 20.91 -20.88
N VAL A 336 10.14 19.70 -21.40
CA VAL A 336 10.82 18.48 -20.90
C VAL A 336 12.30 18.45 -21.27
N LYS A 337 12.66 18.99 -22.44
CA LYS A 337 14.06 19.17 -22.82
C LYS A 337 14.78 20.17 -21.89
N GLU A 338 14.13 21.28 -21.57
CA GLU A 338 14.65 22.27 -20.61
C GLU A 338 14.79 21.68 -19.20
N ALA A 339 13.78 20.93 -18.73
CA ALA A 339 13.83 20.27 -17.43
C ALA A 339 14.97 19.25 -17.33
N SER A 340 15.25 18.50 -18.40
CA SER A 340 16.37 17.55 -18.46
C SER A 340 17.72 18.27 -18.31
N ALA A 341 17.92 19.37 -19.04
CA ALA A 341 19.12 20.19 -18.94
C ALA A 341 19.30 20.85 -17.55
N GLU A 342 18.18 21.19 -16.89
CA GLU A 342 18.19 21.71 -15.52
C GLU A 342 18.60 20.64 -14.49
N PHE A 343 18.07 19.42 -14.60
CA PHE A 343 18.35 18.35 -13.64
C PHE A 343 19.77 17.79 -13.76
N TYR A 344 20.31 17.74 -14.98
CA TYR A 344 21.59 17.12 -15.28
C TYR A 344 22.49 18.07 -16.09
N PRO A 345 23.07 19.10 -15.44
CA PRO A 345 23.94 20.06 -16.11
C PRO A 345 25.29 19.41 -16.50
N LYS A 346 26.00 20.03 -17.46
CA LYS A 346 27.36 19.76 -17.99
C LYS A 346 27.79 18.29 -18.16
N ASP A 347 27.94 17.54 -17.07
CA ASP A 347 28.43 16.15 -17.08
C ASP A 347 27.31 15.12 -17.29
N GLY A 348 26.05 15.58 -17.32
CA GLY A 348 24.88 14.77 -17.67
C GLY A 348 24.47 13.73 -16.61
N PRO A 349 23.44 12.92 -16.90
CA PRO A 349 22.86 12.01 -15.92
C PRO A 349 23.79 10.84 -15.55
N ARG A 350 24.71 10.43 -16.45
CA ARG A 350 25.65 9.33 -16.18
C ARG A 350 26.59 9.66 -15.01
N ALA A 351 27.12 10.89 -14.96
CA ALA A 351 28.03 11.36 -13.92
C ALA A 351 27.32 11.96 -12.70
N SER A 352 26.00 12.17 -12.77
CA SER A 352 25.23 12.78 -11.69
C SER A 352 25.05 11.83 -10.50
N SER A 353 25.33 12.33 -9.29
CA SER A 353 25.01 11.66 -8.03
C SER A 353 23.50 11.60 -7.74
N SER A 354 22.69 12.27 -8.56
CA SER A 354 21.23 12.35 -8.44
C SER A 354 20.50 11.41 -9.41
N PHE A 355 21.19 10.43 -10.00
CA PHE A 355 20.59 9.47 -10.93
C PHE A 355 21.02 8.03 -10.63
N GLY A 356 20.03 7.13 -10.59
CA GLY A 356 20.20 5.71 -10.28
C GLY A 356 20.80 4.86 -11.40
N ARG A 357 20.75 3.55 -11.21
CA ARG A 357 21.11 2.52 -12.19
C ARG A 357 20.00 1.48 -12.29
N MET A 358 19.98 0.78 -13.41
CA MET A 358 19.14 -0.41 -13.56
C MET A 358 19.62 -1.48 -12.57
N VAL A 359 18.71 -2.26 -11.99
CA VAL A 359 19.07 -3.29 -11.00
C VAL A 359 19.98 -4.39 -11.56
N SER A 360 19.97 -4.60 -12.88
CA SER A 360 20.78 -5.62 -13.55
C SER A 360 20.95 -5.34 -15.04
N SER A 361 21.98 -5.94 -15.63
CA SER A 361 22.21 -5.91 -17.08
C SER A 361 21.03 -6.48 -17.86
N LYS A 362 20.35 -7.50 -17.33
CA LYS A 362 19.12 -8.04 -17.92
C LYS A 362 18.02 -6.98 -18.07
N GLN A 363 17.84 -6.11 -17.07
CA GLN A 363 16.84 -5.03 -17.15
C GLN A 363 17.29 -3.90 -18.09
N ALA A 364 18.59 -3.60 -18.15
CA ALA A 364 19.13 -2.64 -19.10
C ALA A 364 18.99 -3.14 -20.55
N ALA A 365 19.29 -4.41 -20.82
CA ALA A 365 19.11 -5.04 -22.14
C ALA A 365 17.63 -5.08 -22.56
N ARG A 366 16.69 -5.25 -21.61
CA ARG A 366 15.26 -5.15 -21.90
C ARG A 366 14.87 -3.74 -22.33
N ALA A 367 15.39 -2.72 -21.66
CA ALA A 367 15.16 -1.32 -22.04
C ALA A 367 15.76 -1.00 -23.43
N GLU A 368 16.94 -1.53 -23.73
CA GLU A 368 17.55 -1.44 -25.06
C GLU A 368 16.68 -2.09 -26.14
N GLY A 369 16.17 -3.30 -25.88
CA GLY A 369 15.24 -3.98 -26.78
C GLY A 369 13.99 -3.15 -27.08
N LEU A 370 13.35 -2.61 -26.04
CA LEU A 370 12.18 -1.74 -26.19
C LEU A 370 12.49 -0.47 -27.00
N LEU A 371 13.61 0.18 -26.72
CA LEU A 371 14.01 1.40 -27.43
C LEU A 371 14.36 1.12 -28.89
N SER A 372 15.03 0.00 -29.18
CA SER A 372 15.37 -0.40 -30.55
C SER A 372 14.16 -0.78 -31.40
N ALA A 373 13.07 -1.21 -30.76
CA ALA A 373 11.83 -1.61 -31.41
C ALA A 373 10.81 -0.48 -31.55
N THR A 374 11.09 0.71 -31.00
CA THR A 374 10.18 1.86 -31.13
C THR A 374 10.15 2.37 -32.57
N LYS A 375 8.97 2.87 -32.97
CA LYS A 375 8.75 3.60 -34.22
C LYS A 375 8.78 5.12 -34.00
N GLY A 376 8.79 5.56 -32.74
CA GLY A 376 8.90 6.96 -32.35
C GLY A 376 10.31 7.53 -32.56
N GLU A 377 10.40 8.85 -32.51
CA GLU A 377 11.65 9.60 -32.65
C GLU A 377 12.26 9.87 -31.27
N VAL A 378 13.53 9.51 -31.08
CA VAL A 378 14.26 9.88 -29.86
C VAL A 378 14.59 11.37 -29.90
N VAL A 379 13.93 12.16 -29.04
CA VAL A 379 14.09 13.62 -28.95
C VAL A 379 15.38 14.00 -28.23
N PHE A 380 15.72 13.25 -27.18
CA PHE A 380 17.00 13.31 -26.47
C PHE A 380 17.23 12.03 -25.67
N GLY A 381 18.49 11.81 -25.27
CA GLY A 381 18.92 10.62 -24.54
C GLY A 381 19.18 9.46 -25.48
N GLY A 382 18.78 8.26 -25.06
CA GLY A 382 18.95 7.01 -25.83
C GLY A 382 20.26 6.28 -25.57
N GLU A 383 21.18 6.84 -24.78
CA GLU A 383 22.41 6.15 -24.42
C GLU A 383 22.13 5.02 -23.42
N ILE A 384 22.53 3.80 -23.78
CA ILE A 384 22.41 2.62 -22.94
C ILE A 384 23.76 1.93 -22.83
N ASP A 385 24.09 1.51 -21.62
CA ASP A 385 25.26 0.70 -21.29
C ASP A 385 24.78 -0.46 -20.45
N VAL A 386 24.58 -1.60 -21.13
CA VAL A 386 23.98 -2.81 -20.56
C VAL A 386 24.83 -3.38 -19.42
N GLU A 387 26.15 -3.45 -19.62
CA GLU A 387 27.08 -3.96 -18.61
C GLU A 387 27.23 -3.00 -17.44
N GLY A 388 27.25 -1.69 -17.70
CA GLY A 388 27.24 -0.64 -16.68
C GLY A 388 25.88 -0.40 -16.00
N CYS A 389 24.85 -1.21 -16.34
CA CYS A 389 23.48 -1.06 -15.85
C CYS A 389 22.93 0.37 -15.98
N TYR A 390 23.29 1.08 -17.05
CA TYR A 390 22.95 2.49 -17.24
C TYR A 390 22.01 2.66 -18.43
N VAL A 391 20.91 3.38 -18.22
CA VAL A 391 19.97 3.83 -19.25
C VAL A 391 19.77 5.32 -19.04
N ALA A 392 20.10 6.14 -20.04
CA ALA A 392 19.91 7.59 -19.95
C ALA A 392 18.42 7.96 -19.88
N PRO A 393 18.04 9.04 -19.16
CA PRO A 393 16.76 9.71 -19.34
C PRO A 393 16.50 9.96 -20.82
N THR A 394 15.49 9.30 -21.37
CA THR A 394 15.21 9.28 -22.80
C THR A 394 13.77 9.73 -23.03
N VAL A 395 13.56 10.64 -23.97
CA VAL A 395 12.22 11.04 -24.41
C VAL A 395 12.04 10.60 -25.86
N VAL A 396 10.94 9.90 -26.12
CA VAL A 396 10.58 9.40 -27.44
C VAL A 396 9.25 10.03 -27.86
N ASP A 397 9.23 10.75 -28.98
CA ASP A 397 8.04 11.41 -29.50
C ASP A 397 7.39 10.61 -30.63
N GLY A 398 6.11 10.88 -30.90
CA GLY A 398 5.38 10.32 -32.03
C GLY A 398 5.01 8.85 -31.86
N VAL A 399 4.89 8.36 -30.62
CA VAL A 399 4.49 6.96 -30.38
C VAL A 399 2.99 6.74 -30.61
N GLY A 400 2.66 5.64 -31.29
CA GLY A 400 1.29 5.19 -31.55
C GLY A 400 0.90 3.95 -30.73
N ALA A 401 -0.36 3.54 -30.81
CA ALA A 401 -0.86 2.36 -30.09
C ALA A 401 -0.23 1.02 -30.55
N ASP A 402 0.49 1.02 -31.67
CA ASP A 402 1.23 -0.12 -32.22
C ASP A 402 2.76 -0.03 -31.97
N ASP A 403 3.20 0.95 -31.17
CA ASP A 403 4.60 1.13 -30.79
C ASP A 403 4.99 0.20 -29.63
N ALA A 404 6.22 -0.32 -29.64
CA ALA A 404 6.73 -1.18 -28.56
C ALA A 404 6.72 -0.50 -27.18
N LEU A 405 6.83 0.83 -27.13
CA LEU A 405 6.82 1.60 -25.87
C LEU A 405 5.41 1.90 -25.35
N LEU A 406 4.37 1.81 -26.18
CA LEU A 406 3.01 2.25 -25.82
C LEU A 406 1.95 1.15 -25.94
N GLY A 407 2.11 0.22 -26.88
CA GLY A 407 1.04 -0.69 -27.28
C GLY A 407 0.47 -1.58 -26.17
N ALA A 408 -0.76 -2.04 -26.37
CA ALA A 408 -1.51 -2.85 -25.40
C ALA A 408 -0.87 -4.21 -25.11
N ASP A 409 -0.20 -4.79 -26.12
CA ASP A 409 0.59 -6.01 -25.98
C ASP A 409 2.03 -5.73 -25.51
N GLY A 410 2.40 -4.45 -25.39
CA GLY A 410 3.69 -4.00 -24.92
C GLY A 410 3.86 -4.21 -23.42
N GLU A 411 5.09 -4.49 -23.01
CA GLU A 411 5.43 -4.57 -21.59
C GLU A 411 5.45 -3.18 -20.93
N GLU A 412 5.36 -3.16 -19.61
CA GLU A 412 5.66 -1.96 -18.81
C GLU A 412 7.13 -1.56 -19.03
N ILE A 413 7.39 -0.27 -19.21
CA ILE A 413 8.73 0.21 -19.58
C ILE A 413 9.70 0.02 -18.43
N PHE A 414 9.31 0.41 -17.21
CA PHE A 414 10.08 0.24 -15.97
C PHE A 414 11.56 0.64 -16.08
N ALA A 415 11.81 1.72 -16.83
CA ALA A 415 13.11 2.29 -17.17
C ALA A 415 12.90 3.80 -17.44
N PRO A 416 13.96 4.63 -17.54
CA PRO A 416 13.85 6.08 -17.66
C PRO A 416 13.58 6.53 -19.11
N ILE A 417 12.72 5.80 -19.83
CA ILE A 417 12.28 6.08 -21.21
C ILE A 417 10.83 6.58 -21.19
N LEU A 418 10.60 7.83 -21.60
CA LEU A 418 9.31 8.51 -21.59
C LEU A 418 8.77 8.69 -23.02
N PRO A 419 7.93 7.76 -23.50
CA PRO A 419 7.19 7.95 -24.74
C PRO A 419 6.10 9.03 -24.60
N ILE A 420 5.93 9.83 -25.65
CA ILE A 420 4.95 10.91 -25.77
C ILE A 420 4.07 10.65 -26.99
N ALA A 421 2.76 10.57 -26.74
CA ALA A 421 1.72 10.54 -27.75
C ALA A 421 0.99 11.90 -27.79
N SER A 422 0.46 12.27 -28.95
CA SER A 422 -0.39 13.43 -29.14
C SER A 422 -1.73 13.00 -29.73
N VAL A 423 -2.82 13.57 -29.22
CA VAL A 423 -4.19 13.31 -29.68
C VAL A 423 -4.96 14.61 -29.84
N ALA A 424 -6.00 14.64 -30.66
CA ALA A 424 -6.72 15.88 -30.95
C ALA A 424 -7.67 16.29 -29.82
N SER A 425 -8.14 15.34 -29.01
CA SER A 425 -9.19 15.57 -28.03
C SER A 425 -9.03 14.76 -26.73
N LEU A 426 -9.70 15.21 -25.66
CA LEU A 426 -9.75 14.45 -24.41
C LEU A 426 -10.40 13.08 -24.61
N SER A 427 -11.41 12.97 -25.48
CA SER A 427 -12.06 11.69 -25.77
C SER A 427 -11.08 10.69 -26.36
N GLU A 428 -10.27 11.09 -27.34
CA GLU A 428 -9.21 10.26 -27.91
C GLU A 428 -8.15 9.89 -26.86
N ALA A 429 -7.78 10.81 -25.98
CA ALA A 429 -6.84 10.50 -24.89
C ALA A 429 -7.38 9.39 -23.98
N LEU A 430 -8.66 9.47 -23.63
CA LEU A 430 -9.33 8.48 -22.78
C LEU A 430 -9.49 7.13 -23.48
N GLU A 431 -9.75 7.13 -24.79
CA GLU A 431 -9.80 5.92 -25.61
C GLU A 431 -8.43 5.25 -25.73
N LEU A 432 -7.37 6.02 -25.97
CA LEU A 432 -6.00 5.53 -25.99
C LEU A 432 -5.62 4.94 -24.62
N VAL A 433 -5.90 5.65 -23.53
CA VAL A 433 -5.67 5.15 -22.16
C VAL A 433 -6.38 3.82 -21.92
N GLY A 434 -7.67 3.73 -22.27
CA GLY A 434 -8.44 2.50 -22.12
C GLY A 434 -7.94 1.34 -22.99
N THR A 435 -7.34 1.63 -24.14
CA THR A 435 -6.74 0.64 -25.04
C THR A 435 -5.41 0.12 -24.50
N VAL A 436 -4.55 1.01 -24.01
CA VAL A 436 -3.22 0.67 -23.49
C VAL A 436 -3.29 -0.09 -22.16
N SER A 437 -4.16 0.36 -21.23
CA SER A 437 -4.32 -0.29 -19.94
C SER A 437 -5.70 -0.03 -19.34
N VAL A 438 -6.50 -1.09 -19.21
CA VAL A 438 -7.88 -1.03 -18.69
C VAL A 438 -7.94 -0.67 -17.19
N ALA A 439 -6.82 -0.77 -16.46
CA ALA A 439 -6.74 -0.43 -15.04
C ALA A 439 -5.28 -0.29 -14.57
N PRO A 440 -4.54 0.77 -14.94
CA PRO A 440 -3.18 0.98 -14.46
C PRO A 440 -3.15 1.24 -12.95
N LEU A 441 -2.00 0.99 -12.32
CA LEU A 441 -1.83 1.23 -10.89
C LEU A 441 -2.00 2.73 -10.56
N ALA A 442 -1.44 3.61 -11.39
CA ALA A 442 -1.57 5.06 -11.26
C ALA A 442 -2.03 5.71 -12.57
N LEU A 443 -2.84 6.76 -12.45
CA LEU A 443 -3.19 7.67 -13.54
C LEU A 443 -2.91 9.10 -13.11
N TYR A 444 -2.32 9.89 -14.02
CA TYR A 444 -2.03 11.29 -13.80
C TYR A 444 -2.71 12.15 -14.86
N ALA A 445 -3.15 13.34 -14.46
CA ALA A 445 -3.67 14.31 -15.41
C ALA A 445 -3.34 15.74 -14.99
N PHE A 446 -2.89 16.54 -15.94
CA PHE A 446 -2.61 17.96 -15.78
C PHE A 446 -3.66 18.78 -16.51
N THR A 447 -4.56 19.38 -15.73
CA THR A 447 -5.66 20.23 -16.21
C THR A 447 -6.16 21.13 -15.07
N SER A 448 -6.53 22.36 -15.41
CA SER A 448 -7.17 23.32 -14.50
C SER A 448 -8.69 23.17 -14.45
N SER A 449 -9.28 22.53 -15.46
CA SER A 449 -10.73 22.32 -15.59
C SER A 449 -11.25 21.23 -14.67
N LYS A 450 -12.10 21.60 -13.69
CA LYS A 450 -12.81 20.65 -12.83
C LYS A 450 -13.72 19.69 -13.61
N ALA A 451 -14.32 20.17 -14.70
CA ALA A 451 -15.16 19.34 -15.56
C ALA A 451 -14.34 18.24 -16.25
N THR A 452 -13.13 18.58 -16.69
CA THR A 452 -12.17 17.61 -17.26
C THR A 452 -11.75 16.59 -16.21
N GLN A 453 -11.40 17.02 -14.99
CA GLN A 453 -11.06 16.12 -13.88
C GLN A 453 -12.20 15.13 -13.59
N GLN A 454 -13.43 15.63 -13.50
CA GLN A 454 -14.62 14.80 -13.27
C GLN A 454 -14.85 13.80 -14.41
N THR A 455 -14.65 14.23 -15.65
CA THR A 455 -14.78 13.36 -16.83
C THR A 455 -13.75 12.23 -16.81
N ILE A 456 -12.49 12.54 -16.45
CA ILE A 456 -11.43 11.54 -16.30
C ILE A 456 -11.81 10.51 -15.21
N LEU A 457 -12.27 10.97 -14.05
CA LEU A 457 -12.70 10.08 -12.97
C LEU A 457 -13.88 9.17 -13.36
N GLN A 458 -14.81 9.67 -14.18
CA GLN A 458 -15.99 8.91 -14.61
C GLN A 458 -15.69 7.92 -15.74
N ARG A 459 -14.70 8.21 -16.58
CA ARG A 459 -14.41 7.44 -17.80
C ARG A 459 -13.16 6.57 -17.70
N THR A 460 -12.42 6.63 -16.59
CA THR A 460 -11.22 5.80 -16.37
C THR A 460 -11.31 5.03 -15.08
N ARG A 461 -10.48 3.98 -14.99
CA ARG A 461 -10.30 3.18 -13.79
C ARG A 461 -8.79 3.04 -13.53
N SER A 462 -8.37 3.20 -12.29
CA SER A 462 -6.97 3.06 -11.88
C SER A 462 -6.88 2.71 -10.39
N GLY A 463 -5.69 2.31 -9.93
CA GLY A 463 -5.43 2.11 -8.50
C GLY A 463 -5.55 3.42 -7.71
N GLY A 464 -4.99 4.50 -8.26
CA GLY A 464 -5.13 5.87 -7.77
C GLY A 464 -4.97 6.92 -8.88
N VAL A 465 -5.47 8.13 -8.63
CA VAL A 465 -5.38 9.27 -9.54
C VAL A 465 -4.72 10.45 -8.85
N THR A 466 -3.86 11.20 -9.55
CA THR A 466 -3.40 12.52 -9.07
C THR A 466 -3.54 13.57 -10.16
N PHE A 467 -4.20 14.67 -9.80
CA PHE A 467 -4.32 15.84 -10.67
C PHE A 467 -3.22 16.84 -10.38
N ASN A 468 -2.61 17.36 -11.45
CA ASN A 468 -1.58 18.39 -11.43
C ASN A 468 -0.33 18.06 -10.60
N ASN A 469 -0.12 16.80 -10.23
CA ASN A 469 1.08 16.33 -9.56
C ASN A 469 1.23 14.81 -9.77
N LEU A 470 2.33 14.23 -9.30
CA LEU A 470 2.58 12.79 -9.37
C LEU A 470 2.96 12.22 -8.01
N LEU A 471 2.84 10.90 -7.86
CA LEU A 471 3.27 10.11 -6.69
C LEU A 471 2.58 10.42 -5.35
N LEU A 472 1.93 11.58 -5.19
CA LEU A 472 1.38 12.04 -3.92
C LEU A 472 0.30 11.12 -3.33
N HIS A 473 -0.52 10.49 -4.18
CA HIS A 473 -1.55 9.56 -3.70
C HIS A 473 -0.95 8.29 -3.05
N VAL A 474 0.29 7.93 -3.40
CA VAL A 474 1.03 6.79 -2.82
C VAL A 474 1.75 7.20 -1.54
N SER A 475 2.23 8.45 -1.48
CA SER A 475 3.01 8.96 -0.35
C SER A 475 2.16 9.36 0.86
N ASN A 476 0.84 9.45 0.69
CA ASN A 476 -0.08 9.78 1.76
C ASN A 476 -0.57 8.51 2.46
N THR A 477 -0.11 8.26 3.69
CA THR A 477 -0.45 7.07 4.49
C THR A 477 -1.94 6.96 4.86
N GLU A 478 -2.72 8.02 4.67
CA GLU A 478 -4.18 8.01 4.90
C GLU A 478 -4.98 7.57 3.66
N LEU A 479 -4.33 7.42 2.50
CA LEU A 479 -4.97 6.92 1.28
C LEU A 479 -4.68 5.43 1.09
N PRO A 480 -5.68 4.62 0.69
CA PRO A 480 -5.45 3.22 0.34
C PRO A 480 -4.61 3.15 -0.93
N PHE A 481 -3.48 2.44 -0.87
CA PHE A 481 -2.66 2.20 -2.05
C PHE A 481 -2.94 0.80 -2.59
N GLY A 482 -3.11 0.69 -3.92
CA GLY A 482 -3.04 -0.59 -4.60
C GLY A 482 -3.81 -0.68 -5.90
N GLY A 483 -3.70 -1.82 -6.59
CA GLY A 483 -4.41 -2.09 -7.85
C GLY A 483 -5.93 -2.15 -7.72
N CYS A 484 -6.63 -2.22 -8.86
CA CYS A 484 -8.10 -2.34 -8.87
C CYS A 484 -8.62 -3.42 -9.82
N GLY A 485 -7.79 -4.39 -10.18
CA GLY A 485 -8.08 -5.52 -11.06
C GLY A 485 -7.14 -5.55 -12.26
N GLY A 486 -7.21 -6.63 -13.05
CA GLY A 486 -6.43 -6.76 -14.28
C GLY A 486 -4.92 -6.74 -14.01
N ALA A 487 -4.18 -5.93 -14.78
CA ALA A 487 -2.72 -5.88 -14.75
C ALA A 487 -2.14 -5.22 -13.48
N SER A 488 -2.89 -4.36 -12.78
CA SER A 488 -2.42 -3.66 -11.57
C SER A 488 -2.65 -4.43 -10.26
N GLY A 489 -3.37 -5.55 -10.31
CA GLY A 489 -3.60 -6.40 -9.15
C GLY A 489 -4.79 -5.97 -8.30
N TYR A 490 -4.91 -6.50 -7.07
CA TYR A 490 -6.09 -6.34 -6.22
C TYR A 490 -5.74 -6.43 -4.74
N GLY A 491 -6.62 -5.90 -3.88
CA GLY A 491 -6.31 -5.62 -2.48
C GLY A 491 -5.68 -4.23 -2.35
N LYS A 492 -5.49 -3.79 -1.11
CA LYS A 492 -4.92 -2.48 -0.79
C LYS A 492 -3.97 -2.59 0.40
N LEU A 493 -2.90 -1.81 0.37
CA LEU A 493 -1.91 -1.66 1.43
C LEU A 493 -1.85 -0.18 1.90
N HIS A 494 -0.90 0.09 2.81
CA HIS A 494 -0.64 1.38 3.49
C HIS A 494 -1.68 1.78 4.54
N GLY A 495 -1.21 2.38 5.64
CA GLY A 495 -2.07 2.90 6.71
C GLY A 495 -3.18 1.94 7.17
N GLU A 496 -4.41 2.45 7.27
CA GLU A 496 -5.56 1.64 7.69
C GLU A 496 -5.88 0.53 6.69
N ALA A 497 -5.71 0.76 5.38
CA ALA A 497 -5.99 -0.24 4.36
C ALA A 497 -5.03 -1.43 4.46
N GLY A 498 -3.74 -1.17 4.69
CA GLY A 498 -2.74 -2.18 5.01
C GLY A 498 -3.09 -2.95 6.28
N PHE A 499 -3.40 -2.25 7.38
CA PHE A 499 -3.88 -2.92 8.60
C PHE A 499 -5.08 -3.85 8.32
N LEU A 500 -6.06 -3.39 7.51
CA LEU A 500 -7.24 -4.17 7.17
C LEU A 500 -6.93 -5.38 6.27
N ALA A 501 -5.95 -5.28 5.38
CA ALA A 501 -5.51 -6.42 4.54
C ALA A 501 -4.97 -7.60 5.36
N PHE A 502 -4.37 -7.31 6.52
CA PHE A 502 -3.90 -8.32 7.47
C PHE A 502 -4.91 -8.63 8.59
N THR A 503 -6.14 -8.09 8.53
CA THR A 503 -7.17 -8.23 9.57
C THR A 503 -8.39 -8.99 9.07
N HIS A 504 -8.76 -10.06 9.76
CA HIS A 504 -10.07 -10.68 9.65
C HIS A 504 -11.12 -9.87 10.43
N ARG A 505 -12.21 -9.51 9.76
CA ARG A 505 -13.34 -8.77 10.34
C ARG A 505 -14.46 -9.75 10.69
N ARG A 506 -14.47 -10.22 11.94
CA ARG A 506 -15.40 -11.22 12.42
C ARG A 506 -16.71 -10.61 12.88
N ALA A 507 -17.82 -10.97 12.24
CA ALA A 507 -19.15 -10.61 12.71
C ALA A 507 -19.49 -11.39 14.00
N VAL A 508 -19.91 -10.67 15.03
CA VAL A 508 -20.32 -11.24 16.32
C VAL A 508 -21.70 -10.69 16.69
N VAL A 509 -22.63 -11.61 16.90
CA VAL A 509 -23.96 -11.31 17.42
C VAL A 509 -24.07 -11.86 18.83
N ARG A 510 -24.53 -11.03 19.77
CA ARG A 510 -24.79 -11.41 21.15
C ARG A 510 -26.27 -11.20 21.44
N SER A 511 -27.03 -12.29 21.38
CA SER A 511 -28.43 -12.29 21.78
C SER A 511 -28.57 -12.57 23.27
N ARG A 512 -29.63 -12.03 23.87
CA ARG A 512 -30.06 -12.43 25.20
C ARG A 512 -31.07 -13.56 25.07
N LEU A 513 -31.07 -14.48 26.04
CA LEU A 513 -32.08 -15.54 26.13
C LEU A 513 -33.44 -15.04 26.68
N VAL A 514 -33.58 -13.73 26.90
CA VAL A 514 -34.80 -13.09 27.40
C VAL A 514 -35.38 -12.19 26.30
N CYS A 515 -36.72 -12.07 26.26
CA CYS A 515 -37.46 -11.37 25.20
C CYS A 515 -37.28 -12.03 23.81
N ASP A 516 -37.35 -13.36 23.80
CA ASP A 516 -37.24 -14.16 22.60
C ASP A 516 -38.53 -14.11 21.78
N SER A 517 -38.39 -13.91 20.47
CA SER A 517 -39.53 -13.68 19.59
C SER A 517 -39.95 -14.99 18.93
N THR A 518 -41.18 -15.43 19.21
CA THR A 518 -41.71 -16.69 18.68
C THR A 518 -42.20 -16.58 17.22
N ILE A 519 -42.05 -15.42 16.58
CA ILE A 519 -42.58 -15.16 15.24
C ILE A 519 -41.96 -16.09 14.18
N MET A 520 -40.67 -16.39 14.32
CA MET A 520 -39.94 -17.30 13.44
C MET A 520 -40.03 -18.77 13.90
N TYR A 521 -40.62 -19.06 15.07
CA TYR A 521 -40.72 -20.42 15.59
C TYR A 521 -41.86 -21.20 14.93
N PRO A 522 -41.66 -22.49 14.62
CA PRO A 522 -42.75 -23.37 14.22
C PRO A 522 -43.84 -23.52 15.32
N PRO A 523 -45.09 -23.83 14.95
CA PRO A 523 -45.59 -23.93 13.59
C PRO A 523 -45.73 -22.56 12.92
N HIS A 524 -45.49 -22.51 11.61
CA HIS A 524 -45.72 -21.33 10.79
C HIS A 524 -47.22 -21.25 10.46
N THR A 525 -47.86 -20.15 10.83
CA THR A 525 -49.30 -19.92 10.60
C THR A 525 -49.48 -18.74 9.65
N PRO A 526 -50.59 -18.66 8.90
CA PRO A 526 -50.87 -17.52 8.03
C PRO A 526 -50.81 -16.16 8.76
N ALA A 527 -51.13 -16.14 10.05
CA ALA A 527 -50.99 -14.95 10.89
C ALA A 527 -49.53 -14.54 11.07
N LYS A 528 -48.63 -15.49 11.38
CA LYS A 528 -47.18 -15.21 11.49
C LYS A 528 -46.60 -14.72 10.16
N GLU A 529 -47.00 -15.35 9.05
CA GLU A 529 -46.59 -14.94 7.70
C GLU A 529 -47.06 -13.50 7.39
N THR A 530 -48.31 -13.17 7.69
CA THR A 530 -48.86 -11.82 7.50
C THR A 530 -48.13 -10.79 8.35
N THR A 531 -47.79 -11.11 9.60
CA THR A 531 -47.02 -10.21 10.49
C THR A 531 -45.61 -9.95 9.94
N VAL A 532 -44.91 -11.00 9.49
CA VAL A 532 -43.56 -10.84 8.89
C VAL A 532 -43.65 -10.04 7.60
N TRP A 533 -44.63 -10.31 6.75
CA TRP A 533 -44.83 -9.59 5.49
C TRP A 533 -45.14 -8.12 5.71
N GLY A 534 -46.06 -7.80 6.63
CA GLY A 534 -46.40 -6.43 6.99
C GLY A 534 -45.21 -5.62 7.54
N ALA A 535 -44.27 -6.28 8.22
CA ALA A 535 -43.03 -5.65 8.68
C ALA A 535 -42.00 -5.44 7.55
N LEU A 536 -42.01 -6.28 6.51
CA LEU A 536 -41.14 -6.18 5.33
C LEU A 536 -41.64 -5.16 4.30
N THR A 537 -42.95 -4.95 4.22
CA THR A 537 -43.59 -3.97 3.33
C THR A 537 -44.31 -2.91 4.16
N PRO A 538 -43.57 -2.08 4.93
CA PRO A 538 -44.21 -0.98 5.63
C PRO A 538 -44.88 -0.06 4.61
N PRO A 539 -46.11 0.44 4.88
CA PRO A 539 -46.75 1.43 4.02
C PRO A 539 -45.83 2.63 3.77
N GLU A 540 -45.88 3.23 2.58
CA GLU A 540 -44.98 4.34 2.18
C GLU A 540 -44.96 5.50 3.20
N TRP A 541 -46.07 5.77 3.88
CA TRP A 541 -46.16 6.81 4.91
C TRP A 541 -45.30 6.52 6.16
N VAL A 542 -45.06 5.24 6.49
CA VAL A 542 -44.17 4.82 7.58
C VAL A 542 -42.70 5.04 7.19
N VAL A 543 -42.36 4.77 5.93
CA VAL A 543 -41.03 5.01 5.37
C VAL A 543 -40.72 6.52 5.33
N PHE A 544 -41.69 7.33 4.90
CA PHE A 544 -41.59 8.79 4.91
C PHE A 544 -41.46 9.38 6.33
N ALA A 545 -42.22 8.86 7.31
CA ALA A 545 -42.09 9.26 8.71
C ALA A 545 -40.71 8.88 9.30
N GLY A 546 -40.19 7.71 8.92
CA GLY A 546 -38.85 7.21 9.23
C GLY A 546 -37.72 8.15 8.78
N ALA A 547 -37.81 8.64 7.54
CA ALA A 547 -36.82 9.52 6.92
C ALA A 547 -36.81 10.95 7.53
N CYS A 548 -37.91 11.39 8.13
CA CYS A 548 -38.05 12.70 8.77
C CYS A 548 -37.64 12.73 10.26
N LEU A 549 -37.40 11.58 10.91
CA LEU A 549 -36.96 11.52 12.31
C LEU A 549 -35.62 12.22 12.63
N PRO A 550 -34.60 12.24 11.75
CA PRO A 550 -33.35 12.93 12.01
C PRO A 550 -33.49 14.46 12.09
N SER A 551 -34.49 15.05 11.42
CA SER A 551 -34.75 16.50 11.41
C SER A 551 -35.65 16.98 12.55
N LEU A 552 -36.23 16.07 13.35
CA LEU A 552 -37.03 16.40 14.52
C LEU A 552 -36.17 16.71 15.76
N SER A 553 -36.67 17.57 16.65
CA SER A 553 -36.02 17.83 17.94
C SER A 553 -35.96 16.55 18.81
N ALA A 554 -35.05 16.49 19.78
CA ALA A 554 -34.89 15.31 20.64
C ALA A 554 -36.18 14.92 21.38
N ALA A 555 -36.98 15.91 21.82
CA ALA A 555 -38.28 15.68 22.46
C ALA A 555 -39.32 15.15 21.46
N ALA A 556 -39.36 15.66 20.24
CA ALA A 556 -40.25 15.19 19.18
C ALA A 556 -39.89 13.76 18.71
N ARG A 557 -38.60 13.43 18.65
CA ARG A 557 -38.13 12.06 18.41
C ARG A 557 -38.59 11.10 19.49
N ALA A 558 -38.47 11.46 20.77
CA ALA A 558 -38.91 10.64 21.88
C ALA A 558 -40.43 10.38 21.83
N SER A 559 -41.24 11.40 21.55
CA SER A 559 -42.70 11.26 21.40
C SER A 559 -43.09 10.42 20.19
N ALA A 560 -42.43 10.61 19.03
CA ALA A 560 -42.69 9.82 17.82
C ALA A 560 -42.30 8.34 18.00
N LEU A 561 -41.16 8.07 18.64
CA LEU A 561 -40.78 6.71 19.04
C LEU A 561 -41.77 6.11 20.05
N THR A 562 -42.24 6.89 21.01
CA THR A 562 -43.23 6.40 22.00
C THR A 562 -44.54 6.04 21.30
N VAL A 563 -45.05 6.86 20.40
CA VAL A 563 -46.29 6.57 19.64
C VAL A 563 -46.09 5.38 18.70
N GLY A 564 -44.97 5.30 17.97
CA GLY A 564 -44.66 4.18 17.09
C GLY A 564 -44.48 2.85 17.82
N VAL A 565 -43.76 2.86 18.95
CA VAL A 565 -43.58 1.70 19.83
C VAL A 565 -44.91 1.31 20.49
N THR A 566 -45.74 2.28 20.88
CA THR A 566 -47.08 1.99 21.44
C THR A 566 -48.01 1.40 20.39
N ALA A 567 -47.97 1.88 19.14
CA ALA A 567 -48.75 1.32 18.04
C ALA A 567 -48.28 -0.10 17.69
N MET A 568 -46.97 -0.34 17.64
CA MET A 568 -46.42 -1.69 17.43
C MET A 568 -46.70 -2.63 18.60
N LEU A 569 -46.58 -2.18 19.86
CA LEU A 569 -46.96 -2.95 21.05
C LEU A 569 -48.46 -3.25 21.06
N SER A 570 -49.29 -2.30 20.61
CA SER A 570 -50.75 -2.50 20.51
C SER A 570 -51.09 -3.52 19.43
N LEU A 571 -50.44 -3.46 18.27
CA LEU A 571 -50.56 -4.46 17.21
C LEU A 571 -50.06 -5.84 17.65
N TRP A 572 -48.96 -5.90 18.40
CA TRP A 572 -48.39 -7.12 18.94
C TRP A 572 -49.28 -7.75 20.03
N LEU A 573 -49.82 -6.94 20.95
CA LEU A 573 -50.79 -7.38 21.96
C LEU A 573 -52.09 -7.84 21.31
N CYS A 574 -52.55 -7.17 20.26
CA CYS A 574 -53.75 -7.56 19.51
C CYS A 574 -53.56 -8.90 18.78
N CYS A 575 -52.35 -9.18 18.28
CA CYS A 575 -52.00 -10.47 17.68
C CYS A 575 -51.82 -11.59 18.72
N GLN A 576 -51.41 -11.28 19.96
CA GLN A 576 -51.33 -12.23 21.08
C GLN A 576 -52.72 -12.58 21.64
N SER A 577 -53.65 -11.62 21.65
CA SER A 577 -55.04 -11.84 22.07
C SER A 577 -55.87 -12.43 20.93
N GLY A 578 -55.77 -13.74 20.71
CA GLY A 578 -56.75 -14.50 19.92
C GLY A 578 -58.13 -14.55 20.60
N ALA A 579 -58.73 -13.40 20.89
CA ALA A 579 -60.04 -13.28 21.51
C ALA A 579 -61.11 -13.14 20.43
N ARG A 580 -61.78 -14.27 20.17
CA ARG A 580 -63.06 -14.37 19.45
C ARG A 580 -63.98 -13.19 19.81
N ARG A 581 -64.50 -12.50 18.80
CA ARG A 581 -65.84 -11.88 18.89
C ARG A 581 -66.61 -12.19 17.61
N HIS A 582 -67.83 -12.66 17.84
CA HIS A 582 -68.87 -12.99 16.87
C HIS A 582 -69.22 -11.80 15.97
#